data_AF-A0AAP2S5U5-F1
#
_entry.id   AF-A0AAP2S5U5-F1
#
_cell.length_a   1.000
_cell.length_b   1.000
_cell.length_c   1.000
_cell.angle_alpha   90.00
_cell.angle_beta   90.00
_cell.angle_gamma   90.00
#
_symmetry.space_group_name_H-M   'P 1'
#
loop_
_entity.id
_entity.type
_entity.pdbx_description
1 polymer ?
#
loop_
_entity_poly.entity_id
_entity_poly.type
_entity_poly.pdbx_seq_one_letter_code
_entity_poly.pdbx_strand_id
1 'polypeptide(L)'
;MALKSCKSCKHEVDSTAKVCPGCGVKNPGVTVSQQVFGFVILLVIIVVTVSMCSGGGKEKHVQKVAQKASSDAAVPSAYSITRDDFREGRPRKVEVTLPKRLSDTELAEVAKAIRADTKFKAEKTFIGFRVAGQTDTAYWASASFDPDYRSALIGLGSKDYQALTALDLKAYPNRIGSWLRDGALGHVMVLFKQNDKYVIDSVFPSGGKNTDFYVGKKLPNGGLRLDDPDTSFNEYYVVDASGNLQGWGESGVYMTLPPFKPAE
;
A
#
# COMPACT_ATOMS: atom_id res chain seq x y z
N MET A 1 -1.06 5.24 -41.35
CA MET A 1 -1.50 5.53 -39.97
C MET A 1 -2.18 6.89 -39.98
N ALA A 2 -3.35 7.04 -39.37
CA ALA A 2 -4.09 8.31 -39.41
C ALA A 2 -3.53 9.25 -38.33
N LEU A 3 -3.07 10.44 -38.73
CA LEU A 3 -2.65 11.49 -37.81
C LEU A 3 -3.89 12.25 -37.31
N LYS A 4 -3.90 12.62 -36.04
CA LYS A 4 -4.91 13.47 -35.42
C LYS A 4 -4.22 14.60 -34.67
N SER A 5 -4.82 15.77 -34.68
CA SER A 5 -4.31 16.91 -33.91
C SER A 5 -4.63 16.72 -32.43
N CYS A 6 -3.61 16.88 -31.58
CA CYS A 6 -3.76 16.89 -30.13
C CYS A 6 -4.74 17.99 -29.72
N LYS A 7 -5.80 17.65 -28.98
CA LYS A 7 -6.83 18.63 -28.62
C LYS A 7 -6.35 19.68 -27.61
N SER A 8 -5.25 19.42 -26.90
CA SER A 8 -4.64 20.35 -25.94
C SER A 8 -3.67 21.33 -26.60
N CYS A 9 -2.67 20.84 -27.34
CA CYS A 9 -1.59 21.69 -27.88
C CYS A 9 -1.54 21.78 -29.41
N LYS A 10 -2.48 21.16 -30.13
CA LYS A 10 -2.59 21.11 -31.59
C LYS A 10 -1.49 20.38 -32.36
N HIS A 11 -0.47 19.87 -31.67
CA HIS A 11 0.57 19.04 -32.26
C HIS A 11 -0.03 17.79 -32.93
N GLU A 12 0.46 17.42 -34.12
CA GLU A 12 0.00 16.22 -34.83
C GLU A 12 0.56 14.97 -34.17
N VAL A 13 -0.32 14.03 -33.84
CA VAL A 13 0.03 12.78 -33.19
C VAL A 13 -0.62 11.61 -33.89
N ASP A 14 0.01 10.44 -33.80
CA ASP A 14 -0.62 9.21 -34.27
C ASP A 14 -1.95 8.98 -33.54
N SER A 15 -2.98 8.54 -34.26
CA SER A 15 -4.30 8.23 -33.69
C SER A 15 -4.28 7.19 -32.55
N THR A 16 -3.20 6.41 -32.42
CA THR A 16 -2.97 5.40 -31.37
C THR A 16 -2.06 5.89 -30.23
N ALA A 17 -1.53 7.12 -30.31
CA ALA A 17 -0.63 7.66 -29.30
C ALA A 17 -1.33 7.80 -27.94
N LYS A 18 -0.77 7.14 -26.92
CA LYS A 18 -1.28 7.22 -25.54
C LYS A 18 -0.92 8.53 -24.84
N VAL A 19 0.16 9.18 -25.26
CA VAL A 19 0.68 10.43 -24.69
C VAL A 19 1.13 11.35 -25.83
N CYS A 20 0.84 12.65 -25.72
CA CYS A 20 1.33 13.64 -26.68
C CYS A 20 2.82 13.94 -26.44
N PRO A 21 3.70 13.85 -27.45
CA PRO A 21 5.11 14.20 -27.29
C PRO A 21 5.33 15.72 -27.15
N GLY A 22 4.41 16.56 -27.63
CA GLY A 22 4.54 18.02 -27.55
C GLY A 22 4.16 18.62 -26.20
N CYS A 23 3.18 18.06 -25.49
CA CYS A 23 2.68 18.62 -24.21
C CYS A 23 2.49 17.61 -23.07
N GLY A 24 2.73 16.32 -23.29
CA GLY A 24 2.65 15.29 -22.25
C GLY A 24 1.24 14.87 -21.84
N VAL A 25 0.18 15.40 -22.47
CA VAL A 25 -1.21 15.01 -22.12
C VAL A 25 -1.49 13.56 -22.51
N LYS A 26 -2.14 12.80 -21.61
CA LYS A 26 -2.60 11.44 -21.87
C LYS A 26 -3.86 11.49 -22.76
N ASN A 27 -3.97 10.59 -23.72
CA ASN A 27 -5.07 10.48 -24.69
C ASN A 27 -5.32 11.77 -25.52
N PRO A 28 -4.34 12.22 -26.32
CA PRO A 28 -4.39 13.51 -27.02
C PRO A 28 -5.53 13.68 -28.04
N GLY A 29 -6.10 12.59 -28.54
CA GLY A 29 -7.14 12.59 -29.56
C GLY A 29 -8.57 12.83 -29.05
N VAL A 30 -8.81 12.80 -27.74
CA VAL A 30 -10.14 12.89 -27.12
C VAL A 30 -10.15 13.93 -26.01
N THR A 31 -11.25 14.66 -25.84
CA THR A 31 -11.42 15.53 -24.66
C THR A 31 -12.03 14.72 -23.51
N VAL A 32 -11.71 15.08 -22.27
CA VAL A 32 -12.27 14.45 -21.06
C VAL A 32 -13.80 14.46 -21.09
N SER A 33 -14.41 15.55 -21.59
CA SER A 33 -15.86 15.68 -21.81
C SER A 33 -16.43 14.63 -22.78
N GLN A 34 -15.72 14.29 -23.86
CA GLN A 34 -16.16 13.26 -24.82
C GLN A 34 -16.04 11.84 -24.25
N GLN A 35 -15.06 11.62 -23.38
CA GLN A 35 -14.86 10.31 -22.74
C GLN A 35 -15.95 10.01 -21.70
N VAL A 36 -16.39 11.03 -20.95
CA VAL A 36 -17.52 10.94 -20.02
C VAL A 36 -18.84 10.76 -20.76
N PHE A 37 -19.10 11.53 -21.82
CA PHE A 37 -20.33 11.40 -22.61
C PHE A 37 -20.44 10.02 -23.29
N GLY A 38 -19.33 9.48 -23.80
CA GLY A 38 -19.31 8.14 -24.41
C GLY A 38 -19.67 7.03 -23.44
N PHE A 39 -19.17 7.11 -22.19
CA PHE A 39 -19.51 6.14 -21.14
C PHE A 39 -20.96 6.24 -20.69
N VAL A 40 -21.51 7.45 -20.58
CA VAL A 40 -22.92 7.67 -20.20
C VAL A 40 -23.86 7.13 -21.27
N ILE A 41 -23.58 7.38 -22.56
CA ILE A 41 -24.38 6.86 -23.67
C ILE A 41 -24.32 5.32 -23.72
N LEU A 42 -23.14 4.72 -23.50
CA LEU A 42 -22.99 3.27 -23.45
C LEU A 42 -23.84 2.65 -22.33
N LEU A 43 -23.84 3.27 -21.14
CA LEU A 43 -24.64 2.81 -20.00
C LEU A 43 -26.15 2.92 -20.27
N VAL A 44 -26.61 3.99 -20.93
CA VAL A 44 -28.01 4.14 -21.32
C VAL A 44 -28.41 3.08 -22.35
N ILE A 45 -27.54 2.77 -23.33
CA ILE A 45 -27.79 1.70 -24.31
C ILE A 45 -27.86 0.33 -23.61
N ILE A 46 -26.99 0.06 -22.63
CA ILE A 46 -27.04 -1.18 -21.83
C ILE A 46 -28.37 -1.26 -21.06
N VAL A 47 -28.82 -0.18 -20.42
CA VAL A 47 -30.11 -0.16 -19.72
C VAL A 47 -31.28 -0.39 -20.68
N VAL A 48 -31.29 0.27 -21.84
CA VAL A 48 -32.37 0.12 -22.84
C VAL A 48 -32.38 -1.28 -23.46
N THR A 49 -31.22 -1.87 -23.74
CA THR A 49 -31.12 -3.23 -24.30
C THR A 49 -31.54 -4.29 -23.29
N VAL A 50 -31.22 -4.13 -22.00
CA VAL A 50 -31.72 -5.02 -20.93
C VAL A 50 -33.23 -4.85 -20.75
N SER A 51 -33.78 -3.63 -20.83
CA SER A 51 -35.22 -3.40 -20.77
C SER A 51 -36.00 -3.91 -21.99
N MET A 52 -35.38 -4.01 -23.17
CA MET A 52 -36.00 -4.61 -24.37
C MET A 52 -35.94 -6.14 -24.42
N CYS A 53 -35.14 -6.79 -23.56
CA CYS A 53 -35.01 -8.26 -23.50
C CYS A 53 -35.77 -8.93 -22.34
N SER A 54 -36.53 -8.18 -21.53
CA SER A 54 -37.42 -8.75 -20.50
C SER A 54 -38.88 -8.48 -20.78
N GLY A 55 -39.38 -9.07 -21.88
CA GLY A 55 -40.81 -9.30 -22.08
C GLY A 55 -41.21 -10.66 -21.49
N GLY A 56 -41.89 -10.69 -20.35
CA GLY A 56 -42.39 -11.95 -19.79
C GLY A 56 -42.99 -11.90 -18.39
N GLY A 57 -44.22 -11.40 -18.27
CA GLY A 57 -45.30 -12.11 -17.56
C GLY A 57 -45.38 -12.13 -16.02
N LYS A 58 -46.38 -11.37 -15.54
CA LYS A 58 -47.36 -11.66 -14.47
C LYS A 58 -46.99 -11.44 -13.00
N GLU A 59 -47.77 -10.53 -12.42
CA GLU A 59 -47.90 -10.16 -11.02
C GLU A 59 -48.37 -11.31 -10.11
N LYS A 60 -47.86 -11.35 -8.87
CA LYS A 60 -48.67 -11.67 -7.68
C LYS A 60 -48.22 -10.80 -6.49
N HIS A 61 -49.23 -10.19 -5.89
CA HIS A 61 -49.27 -9.46 -4.62
C HIS A 61 -48.55 -10.20 -3.48
N VAL A 62 -47.83 -9.45 -2.62
CA VAL A 62 -47.92 -9.47 -1.14
C VAL A 62 -46.88 -8.49 -0.56
N GLN A 63 -47.42 -7.47 0.10
CA GLN A 63 -46.97 -6.80 1.33
C GLN A 63 -45.50 -6.37 1.50
N LYS A 64 -45.37 -5.04 1.66
CA LYS A 64 -44.47 -4.31 2.55
C LYS A 64 -43.86 -5.18 3.67
N VAL A 65 -42.63 -5.63 3.45
CA VAL A 65 -41.68 -5.91 4.52
C VAL A 65 -40.52 -4.98 4.29
N ALA A 66 -40.20 -4.20 5.32
CA ALA A 66 -39.01 -3.38 5.40
C ALA A 66 -37.79 -4.18 4.91
N GLN A 67 -37.27 -3.79 3.75
CA GLN A 67 -35.92 -4.15 3.39
C GLN A 67 -35.01 -3.27 4.24
N LYS A 68 -34.71 -3.82 5.42
CA LYS A 68 -33.48 -3.60 6.16
C LYS A 68 -32.36 -3.91 5.17
N ALA A 69 -31.98 -2.91 4.39
CA ALA A 69 -30.73 -2.90 3.66
C ALA A 69 -29.64 -2.94 4.72
N SER A 70 -29.11 -4.15 4.90
CA SER A 70 -27.76 -4.47 5.31
C SER A 70 -27.03 -3.32 5.99
N SER A 71 -27.17 -3.28 7.31
CA SER A 71 -26.16 -2.75 8.19
C SER A 71 -24.85 -3.48 7.90
N ASP A 72 -24.03 -2.91 7.02
CA ASP A 72 -22.57 -3.10 7.04
C ASP A 72 -21.93 -2.14 8.05
N ALA A 73 -22.66 -1.86 9.14
CA ALA A 73 -22.11 -1.31 10.36
C ALA A 73 -21.46 -2.46 11.15
N ALA A 74 -20.36 -2.99 10.62
CA ALA A 74 -19.39 -3.69 11.46
C ALA A 74 -18.49 -2.61 12.09
N VAL A 75 -18.70 -2.43 13.39
CA VAL A 75 -17.99 -1.53 14.30
C VAL A 75 -16.50 -1.91 14.40
N PRO A 76 -15.69 -1.14 15.14
CA PRO A 76 -14.35 -0.74 14.73
C PRO A 76 -13.42 -1.96 14.64
N SER A 77 -12.45 -1.95 13.73
CA SER A 77 -11.29 -2.83 13.90
C SER A 77 -10.71 -2.55 15.28
N ALA A 78 -10.84 -3.49 16.23
CA ALA A 78 -10.45 -3.31 17.62
C ALA A 78 -9.02 -2.74 17.69
N TYR A 79 -8.91 -1.46 18.03
CA TYR A 79 -7.65 -0.73 18.07
C TYR A 79 -7.29 -0.43 19.52
N SER A 80 -6.00 -0.20 19.79
CA SER A 80 -5.52 0.19 21.11
C SER A 80 -4.96 1.61 21.06
N ILE A 81 -5.53 2.52 21.83
CA ILE A 81 -4.95 3.85 22.04
C ILE A 81 -3.75 3.69 22.97
N THR A 82 -2.54 3.98 22.48
CA THR A 82 -1.29 3.88 23.26
C THR A 82 -0.87 5.21 23.86
N ARG A 83 -1.36 6.33 23.31
CA ARG A 83 -1.17 7.67 23.84
C ARG A 83 -2.33 8.58 23.47
N ASP A 84 -2.76 9.45 24.38
CA ASP A 84 -3.78 10.46 24.13
C ASP A 84 -3.45 11.74 24.91
N ASP A 85 -2.80 12.67 24.22
CA ASP A 85 -2.31 13.92 24.80
C ASP A 85 -3.14 15.10 24.31
N PHE A 86 -3.54 15.97 25.24
CA PHE A 86 -4.19 17.23 24.92
C PHE A 86 -3.60 18.37 25.75
N ARG A 87 -3.40 19.51 25.11
CA ARG A 87 -3.07 20.79 25.74
C ARG A 87 -3.85 21.88 25.02
N GLU A 88 -4.38 22.83 25.78
CA GLU A 88 -5.09 23.99 25.23
C GLU A 88 -4.19 24.73 24.22
N GLY A 89 -4.80 25.19 23.12
CA GLY A 89 -4.08 25.84 22.01
C GLY A 89 -3.25 24.90 21.12
N ARG A 90 -3.29 23.57 21.33
CA ARG A 90 -2.62 22.57 20.46
C ARG A 90 -3.60 21.49 20.00
N PRO A 91 -3.35 20.84 18.84
CA PRO A 91 -4.13 19.66 18.46
C PRO A 91 -4.02 18.55 19.52
N ARG A 92 -5.14 17.87 19.82
CA ARG A 92 -5.11 16.59 20.54
C ARG A 92 -4.29 15.60 19.70
N LYS A 93 -3.30 14.95 20.31
CA LYS A 93 -2.45 13.95 19.65
C LYS A 93 -2.79 12.57 20.19
N VAL A 94 -3.20 11.69 19.30
CA VAL A 94 -3.53 10.31 19.64
C VAL A 94 -2.56 9.38 18.91
N GLU A 95 -2.03 8.38 19.60
CA GLU A 95 -1.28 7.29 19.00
C GLU A 95 -2.07 6.00 19.16
N VAL A 96 -2.17 5.23 18.07
CA VAL A 96 -3.04 4.05 18.00
C VAL A 96 -2.29 2.89 17.37
N THR A 97 -2.41 1.71 17.98
CA THR A 97 -2.01 0.44 17.39
C THR A 97 -3.23 -0.27 16.80
N LEU A 98 -3.17 -0.55 15.51
CA LEU A 98 -4.15 -1.32 14.75
C LEU A 98 -3.72 -2.79 14.69
N PRO A 99 -4.67 -3.75 14.72
CA PRO A 99 -4.35 -5.17 14.63
C PRO A 99 -3.97 -5.59 13.19
N LYS A 100 -4.39 -4.80 12.18
CA LYS A 100 -4.13 -5.04 10.76
C LYS A 100 -4.05 -3.72 9.99
N ARG A 101 -3.48 -3.78 8.78
CA ARG A 101 -3.53 -2.68 7.81
C ARG A 101 -4.95 -2.49 7.29
N LEU A 102 -5.44 -1.28 7.37
CA LEU A 102 -6.78 -0.90 6.96
C LEU A 102 -6.80 -0.35 5.52
N SER A 103 -7.95 -0.43 4.87
CA SER A 103 -8.27 0.38 3.69
C SER A 103 -8.49 1.85 4.08
N ASP A 104 -8.51 2.75 3.10
CA ASP A 104 -8.76 4.18 3.34
C ASP A 104 -10.12 4.42 4.01
N THR A 105 -11.16 3.68 3.61
CA THR A 105 -12.49 3.76 4.21
C THR A 105 -12.49 3.28 5.66
N GLU A 106 -11.91 2.11 5.94
CA GLU A 106 -11.81 1.59 7.32
C GLU A 106 -11.00 2.55 8.21
N LEU A 107 -9.90 3.11 7.70
CA LEU A 107 -9.07 4.08 8.43
C LEU A 107 -9.84 5.37 8.74
N ALA A 108 -10.67 5.85 7.81
CA ALA A 108 -11.52 7.02 8.02
C ALA A 108 -12.56 6.77 9.12
N GLU A 109 -13.22 5.62 9.12
CA GLU A 109 -14.21 5.28 10.15
C GLU A 109 -13.56 5.13 11.53
N VAL A 110 -12.40 4.47 11.62
CA VAL A 110 -11.63 4.38 12.87
C VAL A 110 -11.19 5.76 13.36
N ALA A 111 -10.67 6.61 12.47
CA ALA A 111 -10.25 7.96 12.83
C ALA A 111 -11.41 8.83 13.35
N LYS A 112 -12.59 8.74 12.72
CA LYS A 112 -13.81 9.43 13.18
C LYS A 112 -14.25 8.93 14.55
N ALA A 113 -14.22 7.61 14.78
CA ALA A 113 -14.55 7.02 16.08
C ALA A 113 -13.61 7.54 17.17
N ILE A 114 -12.29 7.54 16.94
CA ILE A 114 -11.29 8.08 17.89
C ILE A 114 -11.51 9.57 18.13
N ARG A 115 -11.82 10.34 17.08
CA ARG A 115 -12.09 11.79 17.20
C ARG A 115 -13.31 12.07 18.08
N ALA A 116 -14.38 11.29 17.91
CA ALA A 116 -15.61 11.40 18.69
C ALA A 116 -15.43 10.90 20.13
N ASP A 117 -14.60 9.87 20.34
CA ASP A 117 -14.23 9.35 21.65
C ASP A 117 -13.17 10.26 22.31
N THR A 118 -13.65 11.37 22.87
CA THR A 118 -12.79 12.31 23.59
C THR A 118 -13.52 12.99 24.75
N LYS A 119 -12.79 13.14 25.86
CA LYS A 119 -13.18 14.01 26.98
C LYS A 119 -12.71 15.46 26.80
N PHE A 120 -11.92 15.74 25.75
CA PHE A 120 -11.29 17.04 25.54
C PHE A 120 -12.12 17.90 24.59
N LYS A 121 -12.19 19.21 24.85
CA LYS A 121 -12.69 20.20 23.88
C LYS A 121 -11.59 20.57 22.89
N ALA A 122 -11.11 19.58 22.15
CA ALA A 122 -10.05 19.78 21.17
C ALA A 122 -10.64 20.24 19.83
N GLU A 123 -10.30 21.43 19.34
CA GLU A 123 -10.72 21.89 18.01
C GLU A 123 -10.08 21.05 16.89
N LYS A 124 -8.85 20.60 17.11
CA LYS A 124 -8.06 19.84 16.14
C LYS A 124 -7.60 18.52 16.75
N THR A 125 -7.50 17.47 15.93
CA THR A 125 -6.90 16.19 16.33
C THR A 125 -5.93 15.71 15.27
N PHE A 126 -4.78 15.20 15.71
CA PHE A 126 -3.87 14.38 14.92
C PHE A 126 -3.85 12.97 15.50
N ILE A 127 -3.89 11.96 14.63
CA ILE A 127 -3.85 10.55 14.99
C ILE A 127 -2.72 9.89 14.21
N GLY A 128 -1.75 9.32 14.93
CA GLY A 128 -0.71 8.47 14.36
C GLY A 128 -1.09 7.01 14.52
N PHE A 129 -1.10 6.25 13.43
CA PHE A 129 -1.44 4.83 13.43
C PHE A 129 -0.20 3.97 13.21
N ARG A 130 -0.04 2.94 14.04
CA ARG A 130 0.88 1.82 13.85
C ARG A 130 0.10 0.55 13.63
N VAL A 131 0.73 -0.45 13.04
CA VAL A 131 0.13 -1.79 12.90
C VAL A 131 0.90 -2.79 13.75
N ALA A 132 0.19 -3.73 14.38
CA ALA A 132 0.80 -4.83 15.10
C ALA A 132 1.78 -5.59 14.20
N GLY A 133 2.98 -5.88 14.71
CA GLY A 133 4.05 -6.55 13.95
C GLY A 133 4.78 -5.66 12.93
N GLN A 134 4.52 -4.35 12.92
CA GLN A 134 5.24 -3.41 12.07
C GLN A 134 6.73 -3.36 12.43
N THR A 135 7.60 -3.34 11.42
CA THR A 135 9.06 -3.26 11.62
C THR A 135 9.61 -1.84 11.49
N ASP A 136 8.94 -1.00 10.70
CA ASP A 136 9.28 0.42 10.56
C ASP A 136 8.99 1.21 11.85
N THR A 137 9.84 2.16 12.22
CA THR A 137 9.67 2.98 13.42
C THR A 137 8.76 4.20 13.21
N ALA A 138 8.47 4.59 11.97
CA ALA A 138 7.53 5.66 11.66
C ALA A 138 6.07 5.22 11.91
N TYR A 139 5.10 6.13 11.83
CA TYR A 139 3.70 5.72 11.75
C TYR A 139 3.44 5.04 10.41
N TRP A 140 2.60 4.00 10.40
CA TRP A 140 2.12 3.37 9.17
C TRP A 140 1.16 4.28 8.41
N ALA A 141 0.29 4.99 9.13
CA ALA A 141 -0.60 5.99 8.57
C ALA A 141 -0.86 7.11 9.56
N SER A 142 -1.42 8.20 9.09
CA SER A 142 -1.91 9.28 9.95
C SER A 142 -3.28 9.79 9.49
N ALA A 143 -4.01 10.38 10.42
CA ALA A 143 -5.21 11.16 10.14
C ALA A 143 -5.19 12.48 10.92
N SER A 144 -5.77 13.52 10.34
CA SER A 144 -5.95 14.82 10.98
C SER A 144 -7.35 15.36 10.77
N PHE A 145 -7.86 16.07 11.77
CA PHE A 145 -9.10 16.86 11.72
C PHE A 145 -8.74 18.32 11.96
N ASP A 146 -8.77 19.14 10.92
CA ASP A 146 -8.48 20.58 10.98
C ASP A 146 -9.19 21.40 9.88
N PRO A 147 -10.49 21.74 10.04
CA PRO A 147 -11.51 20.92 10.72
C PRO A 147 -11.85 19.66 9.92
N ASP A 148 -11.55 19.68 8.61
CA ASP A 148 -11.84 18.59 7.69
C ASP A 148 -10.92 17.38 7.94
N TYR A 149 -11.45 16.21 7.65
CA TYR A 149 -10.70 14.96 7.69
C TYR A 149 -9.67 14.92 6.55
N ARG A 150 -8.43 14.56 6.90
CA ARG A 150 -7.38 14.18 5.95
C ARG A 150 -6.65 12.97 6.50
N SER A 151 -6.17 12.10 5.61
CA SER A 151 -5.30 10.99 5.95
C SER A 151 -4.12 10.90 5.00
N ALA A 152 -3.06 10.27 5.49
CA ALA A 152 -1.89 9.93 4.71
C ALA A 152 -1.44 8.51 5.06
N LEU A 153 -1.35 7.65 4.05
CA LEU A 153 -0.66 6.38 4.15
C LEU A 153 0.85 6.64 4.01
N ILE A 154 1.64 6.17 4.97
CA ILE A 154 3.09 6.39 5.04
C ILE A 154 3.82 5.08 4.76
N GLY A 155 3.35 3.98 5.34
CA GLY A 155 3.91 2.64 5.15
C GLY A 155 3.21 1.83 4.07
N LEU A 156 3.54 0.54 4.03
CA LEU A 156 3.01 -0.42 3.05
C LEU A 156 1.49 -0.58 3.16
N GLY A 157 0.76 -0.36 2.05
CA GLY A 157 -0.70 -0.46 1.99
C GLY A 157 -1.23 -1.88 2.19
N SER A 158 -2.51 -2.01 2.56
CA SER A 158 -3.11 -3.32 2.89
C SER A 158 -3.08 -4.31 1.71
N LYS A 159 -3.40 -3.86 0.49
CA LYS A 159 -3.35 -4.70 -0.73
C LYS A 159 -1.93 -5.12 -1.09
N ASP A 160 -0.99 -4.19 -1.01
CA ASP A 160 0.42 -4.46 -1.33
C ASP A 160 1.05 -5.40 -0.30
N TYR A 161 0.71 -5.22 0.98
CA TYR A 161 1.07 -6.17 2.03
C TYR A 161 0.53 -7.57 1.72
N GLN A 162 -0.75 -7.70 1.35
CA GLN A 162 -1.32 -8.99 0.96
C GLN A 162 -0.57 -9.62 -0.23
N ALA A 163 -0.28 -8.84 -1.27
CA ALA A 163 0.48 -9.29 -2.43
C ALA A 163 1.87 -9.80 -2.05
N LEU A 164 2.60 -9.04 -1.23
CA LEU A 164 3.91 -9.44 -0.72
C LEU A 164 3.84 -10.67 0.19
N THR A 165 2.79 -10.79 1.00
CA THR A 165 2.62 -11.96 1.89
C THR A 165 2.26 -13.24 1.16
N ALA A 166 1.71 -13.12 -0.05
CA ALA A 166 1.33 -14.22 -0.92
C ALA A 166 2.41 -14.56 -1.96
N LEU A 167 3.61 -13.96 -1.88
CA LEU A 167 4.68 -14.24 -2.83
C LEU A 167 5.10 -15.71 -2.78
N ASP A 168 5.08 -16.36 -3.94
CA ASP A 168 5.65 -17.68 -4.10
C ASP A 168 7.18 -17.58 -4.22
N LEU A 169 7.87 -17.95 -3.14
CA LEU A 169 9.33 -17.94 -3.10
C LEU A 169 9.96 -19.26 -3.56
N LYS A 170 9.19 -20.21 -4.09
CA LYS A 170 9.72 -21.48 -4.67
C LYS A 170 10.65 -21.22 -5.86
N ALA A 171 10.51 -20.07 -6.53
CA ALA A 171 11.38 -19.63 -7.61
C ALA A 171 12.82 -19.28 -7.17
N TYR A 172 13.11 -19.27 -5.87
CA TYR A 172 14.45 -19.00 -5.32
C TYR A 172 15.12 -20.29 -4.86
N PRO A 173 15.80 -21.05 -5.76
CA PRO A 173 16.58 -22.20 -5.35
C PRO A 173 17.73 -21.74 -4.43
N ASN A 174 18.06 -22.54 -3.42
CA ASN A 174 19.09 -22.20 -2.42
C ASN A 174 18.82 -20.89 -1.65
N ARG A 175 17.54 -20.58 -1.40
CA ARG A 175 17.13 -19.48 -0.52
C ARG A 175 17.69 -19.72 0.89
N ILE A 176 18.31 -18.67 1.43
CA ILE A 176 18.85 -18.63 2.79
C ILE A 176 17.83 -18.00 3.73
N GLY A 177 17.17 -16.93 3.31
CA GLY A 177 16.17 -16.24 4.11
C GLY A 177 15.36 -15.23 3.30
N SER A 178 14.30 -14.74 3.92
CA SER A 178 13.47 -13.66 3.38
C SER A 178 12.99 -12.76 4.51
N TRP A 179 12.81 -11.47 4.24
CA TRP A 179 12.42 -10.46 5.22
C TRP A 179 11.51 -9.41 4.58
N LEU A 180 10.48 -8.97 5.30
CA LEU A 180 9.55 -7.96 4.81
C LEU A 180 9.95 -6.59 5.34
N ARG A 181 10.17 -5.64 4.44
CA ARG A 181 10.22 -4.20 4.74
C ARG A 181 8.83 -3.64 4.57
N ASP A 182 8.29 -3.00 5.61
CA ASP A 182 6.90 -2.56 5.63
C ASP A 182 6.69 -1.04 5.72
N GLY A 183 7.75 -0.27 5.46
CA GLY A 183 7.73 1.18 5.26
C GLY A 183 7.21 1.62 3.88
N ALA A 184 7.48 2.87 3.49
CA ALA A 184 6.91 3.53 2.31
C ALA A 184 7.19 2.82 0.97
N LEU A 185 8.35 2.17 0.85
CA LEU A 185 8.74 1.38 -0.31
C LEU A 185 8.72 -0.11 0.04
N GLY A 186 7.64 -0.57 0.67
CA GLY A 186 7.60 -1.93 1.21
C GLY A 186 7.85 -3.00 0.13
N HIS A 187 8.69 -3.97 0.47
CA HIS A 187 9.16 -5.03 -0.41
C HIS A 187 9.62 -6.23 0.42
N VAL A 188 9.71 -7.40 -0.21
CA VAL A 188 10.33 -8.58 0.39
C VAL A 188 11.77 -8.67 -0.10
N MET A 189 12.71 -8.68 0.83
CA MET A 189 14.11 -8.98 0.57
C MET A 189 14.27 -10.51 0.60
N VAL A 190 14.84 -11.11 -0.45
CA VAL A 190 15.09 -12.55 -0.54
C VAL A 190 16.58 -12.78 -0.73
N LEU A 191 17.25 -13.37 0.28
CA LEU A 191 18.65 -13.76 0.20
C LEU A 191 18.77 -15.20 -0.29
N PHE A 192 19.56 -15.41 -1.32
CA PHE A 192 19.83 -16.73 -1.89
C PHE A 192 21.25 -16.80 -2.45
N LYS A 193 21.71 -18.02 -2.75
CA LYS A 193 23.03 -18.25 -3.33
C LYS A 193 22.90 -18.60 -4.82
N GLN A 194 23.63 -17.88 -5.67
CA GLN A 194 23.68 -18.10 -7.12
C GLN A 194 25.13 -18.00 -7.61
N ASN A 195 25.63 -19.04 -8.30
CA ASN A 195 26.99 -19.08 -8.87
C ASN A 195 28.07 -18.63 -7.87
N ASP A 196 28.03 -19.19 -6.66
CA ASP A 196 28.90 -18.86 -5.52
C ASP A 196 28.82 -17.44 -4.94
N LYS A 197 27.94 -16.59 -5.48
CA LYS A 197 27.66 -15.25 -4.93
C LYS A 197 26.42 -15.27 -4.05
N TYR A 198 26.41 -14.37 -3.07
CA TYR A 198 25.20 -14.04 -2.32
C TYR A 198 24.44 -12.96 -3.06
N VAL A 199 23.13 -13.15 -3.20
CA VAL A 199 22.25 -12.25 -3.94
C VAL A 199 21.07 -11.90 -3.06
N ILE A 200 20.73 -10.61 -2.98
CA ILE A 200 19.46 -10.16 -2.41
C ILE A 200 18.60 -9.60 -3.54
N ASP A 201 17.44 -10.22 -3.73
CA ASP A 201 16.38 -9.63 -4.54
C ASP A 201 15.42 -8.84 -3.65
N SER A 202 15.21 -7.56 -3.96
CA SER A 202 14.17 -6.73 -3.36
C SER A 202 12.92 -6.78 -4.23
N VAL A 203 11.96 -7.61 -3.87
CA VAL A 203 10.74 -7.89 -4.64
C VAL A 203 9.61 -6.96 -4.20
N PHE A 204 9.11 -6.17 -5.14
CA PHE A 204 8.05 -5.19 -4.92
C PHE A 204 6.65 -5.78 -5.16
N PRO A 205 5.57 -5.17 -4.63
CA PRO A 205 4.20 -5.64 -4.80
C PRO A 205 3.75 -5.81 -6.26
N SER A 206 4.34 -5.04 -7.18
CA SER A 206 4.07 -5.13 -8.62
C SER A 206 4.69 -6.36 -9.29
N GLY A 207 5.52 -7.13 -8.58
CA GLY A 207 6.31 -8.25 -9.10
C GLY A 207 7.67 -7.83 -9.67
N GLY A 208 7.92 -6.52 -9.85
CA GLY A 208 9.25 -6.02 -10.18
C GLY A 208 10.26 -6.27 -9.05
N LYS A 209 11.55 -6.33 -9.38
CA LYS A 209 12.60 -6.51 -8.39
C LYS A 209 13.87 -5.74 -8.72
N ASN A 210 14.61 -5.36 -7.68
CA ASN A 210 16.02 -4.98 -7.77
C ASN A 210 16.87 -6.16 -7.30
N THR A 211 18.07 -6.33 -7.87
CA THR A 211 18.97 -7.44 -7.59
C THR A 211 20.34 -6.89 -7.23
N ASP A 212 20.78 -7.18 -6.01
CA ASP A 212 22.08 -6.73 -5.48
C ASP A 212 22.95 -7.92 -5.11
N PHE A 213 24.27 -7.81 -5.31
CA PHE A 213 25.24 -8.87 -5.09
C PHE A 213 26.15 -8.54 -3.90
N TYR A 214 26.47 -9.56 -3.11
CA TYR A 214 27.23 -9.39 -1.87
C TYR A 214 28.38 -10.37 -1.76
N VAL A 215 29.42 -9.94 -1.05
CA VAL A 215 30.49 -10.81 -0.56
C VAL A 215 30.10 -11.29 0.84
N GLY A 216 30.01 -12.61 1.00
CA GLY A 216 29.61 -13.22 2.27
C GLY A 216 30.80 -13.58 3.16
N LYS A 217 30.74 -13.25 4.45
CA LYS A 217 31.70 -13.67 5.47
C LYS A 217 30.97 -14.32 6.64
N LYS A 218 31.31 -15.58 6.95
CA LYS A 218 30.81 -16.23 8.16
C LYS A 218 31.41 -15.57 9.41
N LEU A 219 30.55 -15.32 10.38
CA LEU A 219 30.92 -14.76 11.68
C LEU A 219 31.15 -15.86 12.71
N PRO A 220 31.99 -15.65 13.74
CA PRO A 220 32.28 -16.67 14.76
C PRO A 220 31.05 -17.16 15.53
N ASN A 221 30.02 -16.33 15.64
CA ASN A 221 28.75 -16.65 16.29
C ASN A 221 27.76 -17.42 15.38
N GLY A 222 28.18 -17.84 14.18
CA GLY A 222 27.34 -18.54 13.23
C GLY A 222 26.53 -17.63 12.29
N GLY A 223 26.59 -16.31 12.47
CA GLY A 223 25.96 -15.34 11.56
C GLY A 223 26.66 -15.25 10.20
N LEU A 224 26.00 -14.58 9.25
CA LEU A 224 26.53 -14.29 7.92
C LEU A 224 26.52 -12.78 7.69
N ARG A 225 27.70 -12.18 7.54
CA ARG A 225 27.86 -10.81 7.08
C ARG A 225 27.86 -10.76 5.55
N LEU A 226 27.19 -9.76 5.00
CA LEU A 226 27.06 -9.49 3.57
C LEU A 226 27.55 -8.08 3.31
N ASP A 227 28.71 -7.95 2.69
CA ASP A 227 29.31 -6.69 2.31
C ASP A 227 29.00 -6.38 0.83
N ASP A 228 28.54 -5.16 0.56
CA ASP A 228 28.38 -4.65 -0.80
C ASP A 228 29.76 -4.21 -1.33
N PRO A 229 30.28 -4.82 -2.40
CA PRO A 229 31.60 -4.48 -2.94
C PRO A 229 31.66 -3.10 -3.61
N ASP A 230 30.51 -2.53 -3.98
CA ASP A 230 30.41 -1.36 -4.85
C ASP A 230 30.11 -0.06 -4.07
N THR A 231 29.83 -0.13 -2.75
CA THR A 231 29.50 1.05 -1.93
C THR A 231 30.64 1.46 -0.99
N SER A 232 30.88 2.77 -0.92
CA SER A 232 31.86 3.39 0.00
C SER A 232 31.23 3.84 1.33
N PHE A 233 29.95 3.57 1.55
CA PHE A 233 29.18 4.09 2.70
C PHE A 233 29.29 3.22 3.96
N ASN A 234 30.13 2.18 3.92
CA ASN A 234 30.37 1.26 5.03
C ASN A 234 29.08 0.63 5.60
N GLU A 235 28.02 0.54 4.78
CA GLU A 235 26.79 -0.16 5.11
C GLU A 235 26.90 -1.63 4.72
N TYR A 236 26.37 -2.51 5.56
CA TYR A 236 26.38 -3.94 5.31
C TYR A 236 25.19 -4.62 5.98
N TYR A 237 24.89 -5.85 5.56
CA TYR A 237 23.89 -6.67 6.20
C TYR A 237 24.51 -7.77 7.05
N VAL A 238 23.80 -8.17 8.11
CA VAL A 238 24.12 -9.36 8.89
C VAL A 238 22.86 -10.20 9.04
N VAL A 239 22.92 -11.46 8.62
CA VAL A 239 21.96 -12.48 9.03
C VAL A 239 22.46 -13.07 10.34
N ASP A 240 21.75 -12.82 11.44
CA ASP A 240 22.13 -13.33 12.75
C ASP A 240 21.79 -14.83 12.91
N ALA A 241 22.21 -15.42 14.02
CA ALA A 241 21.99 -16.84 14.31
C ALA A 241 20.50 -17.22 14.47
N SER A 242 19.63 -16.24 14.71
CA SER A 242 18.17 -16.42 14.75
C SER A 242 17.51 -16.23 13.38
N GLY A 243 18.30 -15.88 12.36
CA GLY A 243 17.84 -15.61 11.00
C GLY A 243 17.29 -14.21 10.78
N ASN A 244 17.42 -13.29 11.74
CA ASN A 244 17.03 -11.90 11.50
C ASN A 244 18.02 -11.23 10.56
N LEU A 245 17.53 -10.34 9.71
CA LEU A 245 18.37 -9.48 8.89
C LEU A 245 18.58 -8.15 9.59
N GLN A 246 19.84 -7.80 9.81
CA GLN A 246 20.24 -6.53 10.42
C GLN A 246 20.92 -5.66 9.36
N GLY A 247 20.47 -4.41 9.24
CA GLY A 247 21.18 -3.37 8.50
C GLY A 247 22.12 -2.61 9.44
N TRP A 248 23.39 -2.55 9.09
CA TRP A 248 24.44 -1.89 9.85
C TRP A 248 25.01 -0.72 9.05
N GLY A 249 25.31 0.37 9.74
CA GLY A 249 26.10 1.49 9.23
C GLY A 249 27.05 2.01 10.30
N GLU A 250 27.63 3.20 10.08
CA GLU A 250 28.62 3.79 11.00
C GLU A 250 28.10 3.95 12.44
N SER A 251 26.80 4.23 12.60
CA SER A 251 26.16 4.41 13.91
C SER A 251 25.66 3.10 14.55
N GLY A 252 25.98 1.93 13.96
CA GLY A 252 25.53 0.62 14.41
C GLY A 252 24.31 0.10 13.65
N VAL A 253 23.50 -0.74 14.31
CA VAL A 253 22.29 -1.33 13.73
C VAL A 253 21.23 -0.25 13.52
N TYR A 254 20.86 0.00 12.27
CA TYR A 254 19.77 0.92 11.93
C TYR A 254 18.45 0.20 11.61
N MET A 255 18.50 -1.12 11.44
CA MET A 255 17.34 -1.94 11.08
C MET A 255 17.53 -3.37 11.57
N THR A 256 16.46 -3.98 12.09
CA THR A 256 16.36 -5.43 12.31
C THR A 256 15.03 -5.93 11.77
N LEU A 257 15.06 -6.92 10.88
CA LEU A 257 13.88 -7.56 10.33
C LEU A 257 13.83 -9.02 10.78
N PRO A 258 12.68 -9.50 11.32
CA PRO A 258 12.51 -10.91 11.63
C PRO A 258 12.35 -11.74 10.35
N PRO A 259 12.70 -13.05 10.36
CA PRO A 259 12.44 -13.95 9.25
C PRO A 259 10.99 -13.85 8.79
N PHE A 260 10.81 -13.53 7.52
CA PHE A 260 9.53 -13.48 6.85
C PHE A 260 9.27 -14.79 6.12
N LYS A 261 8.19 -15.47 6.48
CA LYS A 261 7.70 -16.68 5.79
C LYS A 261 6.38 -16.34 5.12
N PRO A 262 6.32 -16.20 3.79
CA PRO A 262 5.05 -16.12 3.09
C PRO A 262 4.26 -17.43 3.28
N ALA A 263 2.95 -17.39 3.04
CA ALA A 263 2.14 -18.61 3.08
C ALA A 263 2.65 -19.61 2.01
N GLU A 264 2.96 -20.84 2.42
CA GLU A 264 3.54 -21.90 1.56
C GLU A 264 2.54 -22.58 0.60
#